data_AF-A0A0V7ZAF0-F1
#
_entry.id   AF-A0A0V7ZAF0-F1
#
_cell.length_a   1.000
_cell.length_b   1.000
_cell.length_c   1.000
_cell.angle_alpha   90.00
_cell.angle_beta   90.00
_cell.angle_gamma   90.00
#
_symmetry.space_group_name_H-M   'P 1'
#
loop_
_entity.id
_entity.type
_entity.pdbx_description
1 polymer ?
#
loop_
_entity_poly.entity_id
_entity_poly.type
_entity_poly.pdbx_seq_one_letter_code
_entity_poly.pdbx_strand_id
1 'polypeptide(L)'
;MRARVTVHAIRRYGDRVLGMEEVLEGLDDVDAIDAMQAARAPIGAVRRWLAFYGGVGGRHGAVGVGRDGVGFVLKAGRVVTVVSRRGERLW
;
A
#
# COMPACT_ATOMS: atom_id res chain seq x y z
N MET A 1 -6.54 13.89 -5.42
CA MET A 1 -6.84 12.69 -6.22
C MET A 1 -6.71 11.48 -5.30
N ARG A 2 -7.70 10.58 -5.27
CA ARG A 2 -7.59 9.28 -4.60
C ARG A 2 -7.56 8.19 -5.67
N ALA A 3 -6.71 7.19 -5.50
CA ALA A 3 -6.65 6.04 -6.40
C ALA A 3 -7.80 5.07 -6.12
N ARG A 4 -8.28 4.41 -7.17
CA ARG A 4 -9.16 3.25 -7.05
C ARG A 4 -8.32 2.06 -6.57
N VAL A 5 -8.67 1.51 -5.42
CA VAL A 5 -7.96 0.38 -4.83
C VAL A 5 -8.62 -0.93 -5.26
N THR A 6 -7.83 -1.81 -5.88
CA THR A 6 -8.27 -3.14 -6.30
C THR A 6 -8.22 -4.12 -5.12
N VAL A 7 -9.00 -5.20 -5.23
CA VAL A 7 -8.97 -6.32 -4.27
C VAL A 7 -7.57 -6.93 -4.23
N HIS A 8 -6.97 -7.16 -5.41
CA HIS A 8 -5.59 -7.58 -5.57
C HIS A 8 -4.60 -6.76 -4.73
N ALA A 9 -4.68 -5.43 -4.78
CA ALA A 9 -3.77 -4.56 -4.05
C ALA A 9 -3.89 -4.71 -2.52
N ILE A 10 -5.10 -4.98 -2.02
CA ILE A 10 -5.34 -5.24 -0.59
C ILE A 10 -4.77 -6.60 -0.18
N ARG A 11 -5.00 -7.65 -0.99
CA ARG A 11 -4.37 -8.96 -0.78
C ARG A 11 -2.84 -8.84 -0.72
N ARG A 12 -2.25 -8.14 -1.70
CA ARG A 12 -0.81 -7.87 -1.79
C ARG A 12 -0.26 -7.18 -0.54
N TYR A 13 -1.05 -6.30 0.06
CA TYR A 13 -0.71 -5.65 1.31
C TYR A 13 -0.78 -6.62 2.49
N GLY A 14 -1.82 -7.47 2.56
CA GLY A 14 -1.93 -8.52 3.57
C GLY A 14 -0.72 -9.46 3.57
N ASP A 15 -0.41 -9.97 2.37
CA ASP A 15 0.74 -10.83 2.09
C ASP A 15 2.07 -10.19 2.54
N ARG A 16 2.43 -9.04 1.97
CA ARG A 16 3.78 -8.48 2.11
C ARG A 16 3.99 -7.55 3.30
N VAL A 17 2.92 -6.97 3.84
CA VAL A 17 3.02 -5.93 4.88
C VAL A 17 2.46 -6.42 6.21
N LEU A 18 1.35 -7.17 6.17
CA LEU A 18 0.79 -7.76 7.39
C LEU A 18 1.41 -9.13 7.70
N GLY A 19 2.26 -9.66 6.82
CA GLY A 19 2.95 -10.95 7.04
C GLY A 19 2.00 -12.14 6.98
N MET A 20 0.94 -12.04 6.18
CA MET A 20 -0.10 -13.07 6.09
C MET A 20 0.15 -14.07 4.96
N GLU A 21 1.38 -14.14 4.42
CA GLU A 21 1.73 -14.99 3.28
C GLU A 21 1.23 -16.44 3.44
N GLU A 22 1.54 -17.08 4.58
CA GLU A 22 1.10 -18.45 4.89
C GLU A 22 -0.43 -18.59 4.92
N VAL A 23 -1.15 -17.56 5.38
CA VAL A 23 -2.62 -17.58 5.48
C VAL A 23 -3.28 -17.37 4.12
N LEU A 24 -2.60 -16.67 3.21
CA LEU A 24 -3.13 -16.27 1.90
C LEU A 24 -2.60 -17.11 0.74
N GLU A 25 -1.72 -18.07 1.03
CA GLU A 25 -1.15 -18.98 0.05
C GLU A 25 -2.25 -19.79 -0.64
N GLY A 26 -2.19 -19.89 -1.97
CA GLY A 26 -3.15 -20.64 -2.78
C GLY A 26 -4.55 -20.03 -2.90
N LEU A 27 -4.90 -19.00 -2.11
CA LEU A 27 -6.21 -18.34 -2.20
C LEU A 27 -6.31 -17.45 -3.44
N ASP A 28 -7.52 -17.25 -3.96
CA ASP A 28 -7.77 -16.19 -4.92
C ASP A 28 -7.91 -14.83 -4.22
N ASP A 29 -8.14 -13.76 -4.98
CA ASP A 29 -8.22 -12.42 -4.42
C ASP A 29 -9.43 -12.21 -3.51
N VAL A 30 -10.57 -12.85 -3.77
CA VAL A 30 -11.78 -12.70 -2.97
C VAL A 30 -11.66 -13.52 -1.69
N ASP A 31 -11.25 -14.78 -1.81
CA ASP A 31 -11.03 -15.68 -0.67
C ASP A 31 -9.95 -15.14 0.27
N ALA A 32 -8.90 -14.53 -0.28
CA ALA A 32 -7.87 -13.87 0.52
C ALA A 32 -8.43 -12.70 1.35
N ILE A 33 -9.39 -11.93 0.81
CA ILE A 33 -10.03 -10.86 1.58
C ILE A 33 -10.87 -11.43 2.71
N ASP A 34 -11.60 -12.51 2.46
CA ASP A 34 -12.42 -13.15 3.50
C ASP A 34 -11.54 -13.74 4.61
N ALA A 35 -10.43 -14.41 4.25
CA ALA A 35 -9.42 -14.88 5.21
C ALA A 35 -8.80 -13.71 6.01
N MET A 36 -8.49 -12.59 5.35
CA MET A 36 -8.02 -11.37 6.01
C MET A 36 -9.05 -10.81 7.00
N GLN A 37 -10.34 -10.82 6.65
CA GLN A 37 -11.40 -10.37 7.56
C GLN A 37 -11.54 -11.30 8.77
N ALA A 38 -11.51 -12.62 8.54
CA ALA A 38 -11.57 -13.62 9.61
C ALA A 38 -10.39 -13.45 10.60
N ALA A 39 -9.21 -13.12 10.09
CA ALA A 39 -8.02 -12.79 10.89
C ALA A 39 -8.04 -11.39 11.50
N ARG A 40 -9.15 -10.64 11.38
CA ARG A 40 -9.34 -9.27 11.88
C ARG A 40 -8.34 -8.25 11.30
N ALA A 41 -7.86 -8.47 10.07
CA ALA A 41 -7.01 -7.50 9.39
C ALA A 41 -7.76 -6.17 9.18
N PRO A 42 -7.09 -5.01 9.27
CA PRO A 42 -7.74 -3.70 9.20
C PRO A 42 -8.00 -3.25 7.75
N ILE A 43 -8.79 -4.03 6.99
CA ILE A 43 -9.00 -3.86 5.54
C ILE A 43 -9.46 -2.44 5.17
N GLY A 44 -10.35 -1.85 5.97
CA GLY A 44 -10.81 -0.47 5.75
C GLY A 44 -9.68 0.56 5.86
N ALA A 45 -8.74 0.38 6.80
CA ALA A 45 -7.59 1.25 6.95
C ALA A 45 -6.59 1.05 5.81
N VAL A 46 -6.32 -0.21 5.44
CA VAL A 46 -5.46 -0.58 4.30
C VAL A 46 -5.98 0.06 3.01
N ARG A 47 -7.29 -0.05 2.74
CA ARG A 47 -7.92 0.56 1.57
C ARG A 47 -7.76 2.08 1.55
N ARG A 48 -7.96 2.77 2.68
CA ARG A 48 -7.77 4.22 2.77
C ARG A 48 -6.31 4.62 2.53
N TRP A 49 -5.37 3.86 3.08
CA TRP A 49 -3.94 4.07 2.91
C TRP A 49 -3.53 3.94 1.43
N LEU A 50 -3.88 2.82 0.80
CA LEU A 50 -3.60 2.57 -0.62
C LEU A 50 -4.25 3.62 -1.54
N ALA A 51 -5.48 4.04 -1.24
CA ALA A 51 -6.16 5.07 -2.02
C ALA A 51 -5.46 6.43 -1.95
N PHE A 52 -4.93 6.78 -0.78
CA PHE A 52 -4.20 8.04 -0.59
C PHE A 52 -2.86 8.01 -1.33
N TYR A 53 -1.99 7.04 -1.01
CA TYR A 53 -0.64 7.02 -1.56
C TYR A 53 -0.60 6.64 -3.04
N GLY A 54 -1.48 5.76 -3.51
CA GLY A 54 -1.63 5.49 -4.94
C GLY A 54 -2.08 6.73 -5.71
N GLY A 55 -2.97 7.55 -5.12
CA GLY A 55 -3.42 8.81 -5.72
C GLY A 55 -2.32 9.87 -5.78
N VAL A 56 -1.48 9.95 -4.73
CA VAL A 56 -0.28 10.80 -4.71
C VAL A 56 0.71 10.33 -5.76
N GLY A 57 1.00 9.03 -5.83
CA GLY A 57 1.90 8.45 -6.81
C GLY A 57 1.47 8.76 -8.25
N GLY A 58 0.20 8.52 -8.59
CA GLY A 58 -0.35 8.83 -9.92
C GLY A 58 -0.23 10.31 -10.28
N ARG A 59 -0.48 11.24 -9.34
CA ARG A 59 -0.31 12.68 -9.56
C ARG A 59 1.14 13.06 -9.92
N HIS A 60 2.11 12.31 -9.42
CA HIS A 60 3.53 12.61 -9.54
C HIS A 60 4.28 11.66 -10.50
N GLY A 61 3.58 10.81 -11.26
CA GLY A 61 4.20 9.87 -12.19
C GLY A 61 5.03 8.76 -11.51
N ALA A 62 4.72 8.42 -10.26
CA ALA A 62 5.38 7.36 -9.53
C ALA A 62 4.94 5.97 -10.02
N VAL A 63 5.90 5.04 -10.16
CA VAL A 63 5.65 3.63 -10.51
C VAL A 63 5.69 2.71 -9.27
N GLY A 64 5.85 3.26 -8.06
CA GLY A 64 5.81 2.50 -6.81
C GLY A 64 5.56 3.36 -5.58
N VAL A 65 4.99 2.74 -4.54
CA VAL A 65 4.82 3.34 -3.20
C VAL A 65 5.67 2.55 -2.22
N GLY A 66 6.66 3.21 -1.60
CA GLY A 66 7.50 2.61 -0.59
C GLY A 66 6.84 2.64 0.79
N ARG A 67 7.23 1.65 1.59
CA ARG A 67 6.88 1.50 3.01
C ARG A 67 7.49 2.63 3.85
N ASP A 68 6.95 2.86 5.05
CA ASP A 68 7.54 3.72 6.09
C ASP A 68 7.70 5.22 5.73
N GLY A 69 6.76 5.78 4.97
CA GLY A 69 6.77 7.21 4.62
C GLY A 69 7.73 7.57 3.46
N VAL A 70 8.23 6.55 2.76
CA VAL A 70 9.11 6.71 1.59
C VAL A 70 8.30 6.66 0.30
N GLY A 71 8.15 7.81 -0.36
CA GLY A 71 7.59 7.87 -1.71
C GLY A 71 8.69 7.65 -2.74
N PHE A 72 8.49 6.75 -3.70
CA PHE A 72 9.34 6.68 -4.88
C PHE A 72 8.77 7.60 -5.96
N VAL A 73 9.51 8.64 -6.35
CA VAL A 73 9.13 9.47 -7.50
C VAL A 73 10.11 9.18 -8.63
N LEU A 74 9.59 8.80 -9.79
CA LEU A 74 10.39 8.72 -11.02
C LEU A 74 10.36 10.09 -11.70
N LYS A 75 11.52 10.73 -11.81
CA LYS A 75 11.69 11.96 -12.58
C LYS A 75 12.77 11.75 -13.64
N ALA A 76 12.41 11.83 -14.92
CA ALA A 76 13.31 11.66 -16.06
C ALA A 76 14.14 10.35 -16.02
N GLY A 77 13.51 9.22 -15.68
CA GLY A 77 14.18 7.91 -15.63
C GLY A 77 15.09 7.69 -14.41
N ARG A 78 15.10 8.61 -13.43
CA ARG A 78 15.84 8.48 -12.18
C ARG A 78 14.90 8.28 -11.00
N VAL A 79 15.24 7.35 -10.11
CA VAL A 79 14.53 7.12 -8.84
C VAL A 79 14.99 8.17 -7.84
N VAL A 80 14.06 9.01 -7.36
CA VAL A 80 14.30 9.87 -6.20
C VAL A 80 13.52 9.30 -5.03
N THR A 81 14.25 8.86 -4.01
CA THR A 81 13.70 8.44 -2.73
C THR A 81 13.39 9.70 -1.93
N VAL A 82 12.11 10.01 -1.69
CA VAL A 82 11.72 11.13 -0.85
C VAL A 82 11.23 10.60 0.49
N VAL A 83 11.99 10.88 1.55
CA VAL A 83 11.57 10.63 2.93
C VAL A 83 10.64 11.76 3.35
N SER A 84 9.36 11.47 3.51
CA SER A 84 8.39 12.43 4.03
C SER A 84 8.49 12.47 5.56
N ARG A 85 9.12 13.53 6.13
CA ARG A 85 9.19 13.80 7.59
C ARG A 85 7.85 14.18 8.24
N ARG A 86 6.71 13.80 7.67
CA ARG A 86 5.40 14.11 8.26
C ARG A 86 5.15 13.18 9.45
N GLY A 87 5.73 13.53 10.59
CA GLY A 87 5.70 12.77 11.85
C GLY A 87 6.84 13.13 12.82
N GLU A 88 7.95 13.70 12.34
CA GLU A 88 9.01 14.21 13.21
C GLU A 88 8.62 15.58 13.77
N ARG A 89 8.07 15.60 14.99
CA ARG A 89 8.20 16.78 15.85
C ARG A 89 9.69 16.95 16.14
N LEU A 90 10.33 17.88 15.43
CA LEU A 90 11.55 18.50 15.89
C LEU A 90 11.14 19.64 16.81
N TRP A 91 11.15 19.35 18.11
CA TRP A 91 11.06 20.26 19.27
C TRP A 91 9.93 21.29 19.24
#